data_AF-A0A947M350-F1
#
_entry.id   AF-A0A947M350-F1
#
_cell.length_a   1.000
_cell.length_b   1.000
_cell.length_c   1.000
_cell.angle_alpha   90.00
_cell.angle_beta   90.00
_cell.angle_gamma   90.00
#
_symmetry.space_group_name_H-M   'P 1'
#
loop_
_entity.id
_entity.type
_entity.pdbx_description
1 polymer ?
#
loop_
_entity_poly.entity_id
_entity_poly.type
_entity_poly.pdbx_seq_one_letter_code
_entity_poly.pdbx_strand_id
1 'polypeptide(L)'
;SDKENEAVANPARFAAMGKRKGELADLDYEAKMTAIFGEARRVLRDEGVLSVMFTHKRAEAWDTLGMGLLQSGWTIETSWPVNTEAEYSLHQANMNSAASTIMLVCRKRDERGSDAKVFLDDIEQEIRRAAREAATRFQHDGIEGVDLLLSTYGPTLSVISQNWPVYSSTPDADGRDRLLRPEDALALAREEIVELRRSRLIGKTAKVDSLTDFVLLAWDMFSAREFPFDTARLLALAVGGLDVDDLARARIVSKSAGTVKLLLPSERLRREADSELPGVKPEASSFEFLIDAVDTALYVAEVDGMQAAKRFLDRHGYTSHTAFVLTLQGLVNAIPRTKVKGSWVVAEAGLLDTLCTLYFEDVTLPASEEMASLLADAPAALFDVE
;
A
#
# COMPACT_ATOMS: atom_id res chain seq x y z
N SER A 1 19.98 13.34 27.54
CA SER A 1 19.02 12.24 27.64
C SER A 1 19.80 10.95 27.84
N ASP A 2 19.27 10.05 28.68
CA ASP A 2 19.84 8.72 28.85
C ASP A 2 19.54 7.87 27.62
N LYS A 3 20.56 7.67 26.77
CA LYS A 3 20.44 6.96 25.50
C LYS A 3 20.28 5.45 25.66
N GLU A 4 20.44 4.88 26.85
CA GLU A 4 20.27 3.43 27.05
C GLU A 4 18.81 3.06 27.33
N ASN A 5 18.10 3.96 28.02
CA ASN A 5 16.70 3.78 28.41
C ASN A 5 15.68 4.20 27.35
N GLU A 6 16.14 4.77 26.23
CA GLU A 6 15.26 5.07 25.09
C GLU A 6 14.79 3.78 24.41
N ALA A 7 13.47 3.67 24.22
CA ALA A 7 12.84 2.62 23.44
C ALA A 7 13.10 2.89 21.95
N VAL A 8 14.17 2.29 21.42
CA VAL A 8 14.56 2.36 20.01
C VAL A 8 15.08 1.00 19.59
N ALA A 9 14.64 0.51 18.43
CA ALA A 9 15.23 -0.64 17.77
C ALA A 9 16.65 -0.30 17.31
N ASN A 10 17.65 -0.62 18.13
CA ASN A 10 19.05 -0.30 17.87
C ASN A 10 19.92 -1.57 17.82
N PRO A 11 20.18 -2.13 16.63
CA PRO A 11 21.02 -3.31 16.45
C PRO A 11 22.46 -3.14 16.94
N ALA A 12 22.96 -1.90 17.07
CA ALA A 12 24.31 -1.65 17.57
C ALA A 12 24.44 -2.01 19.07
N ARG A 13 23.37 -1.93 19.85
CA ARG A 13 23.34 -2.39 21.26
C ARG A 13 23.58 -3.89 21.39
N PHE A 14 23.25 -4.65 20.33
CA PHE A 14 23.38 -6.10 20.27
C PHE A 14 24.49 -6.54 19.31
N ALA A 15 25.47 -5.69 19.02
CA ALA A 15 26.54 -5.98 18.06
C ALA A 15 27.31 -7.29 18.37
N ALA A 16 27.46 -7.61 19.67
CA ALA A 16 28.09 -8.85 20.13
C ALA A 16 27.31 -10.14 19.81
N MET A 17 26.02 -10.02 19.43
CA MET A 17 25.11 -11.16 19.19
C MET A 17 25.08 -11.63 17.73
N GLY A 18 25.99 -11.11 16.91
CA GLY A 18 26.21 -11.59 15.54
C GLY A 18 24.95 -11.50 14.68
N LYS A 19 24.51 -12.65 14.13
CA LYS A 19 23.34 -12.73 13.23
C LYS A 19 22.01 -12.42 13.91
N ARG A 20 21.91 -12.54 15.24
CA ARG A 20 20.66 -12.33 16.00
C ARG A 20 20.47 -10.90 16.50
N LYS A 21 21.40 -9.99 16.17
CA LYS A 21 21.36 -8.61 16.68
C LYS A 21 20.10 -7.82 16.29
N GLY A 22 19.50 -8.12 15.13
CA GLY A 22 18.27 -7.48 14.66
C GLY A 22 17.07 -7.95 15.50
N GLU A 23 16.84 -9.27 15.51
CA GLU A 23 15.82 -9.93 16.32
C GLU A 23 15.84 -9.46 17.78
N LEU A 24 17.03 -9.41 18.41
CA LEU A 24 17.18 -8.97 19.79
C LEU A 24 16.91 -7.48 19.99
N ALA A 25 17.24 -6.63 19.00
CA ALA A 25 16.92 -5.21 19.05
C ALA A 25 15.42 -4.96 18.96
N ASP A 26 14.71 -5.74 18.14
CA ASP A 26 13.26 -5.65 17.99
C ASP A 26 12.56 -6.13 19.27
N LEU A 27 13.04 -7.24 19.86
CA LEU A 27 12.53 -7.74 21.15
C LEU A 27 12.78 -6.77 22.32
N ASP A 28 13.96 -6.14 22.40
CA ASP A 28 14.26 -5.11 23.40
C ASP A 28 13.34 -3.89 23.23
N TYR A 29 13.11 -3.48 21.99
CA TYR A 29 12.20 -2.39 21.67
C TYR A 29 10.76 -2.71 22.07
N GLU A 30 10.24 -3.89 21.71
CA GLU A 30 8.90 -4.35 22.08
C GLU A 30 8.74 -4.43 23.61
N ALA A 31 9.72 -4.99 24.32
CA ALA A 31 9.69 -5.08 25.78
C ALA A 31 9.65 -3.70 26.44
N LYS A 32 10.44 -2.73 25.95
CA LYS A 32 10.45 -1.35 26.45
C LYS A 32 9.14 -0.63 26.15
N MET A 33 8.59 -0.78 24.95
CA MET A 33 7.28 -0.21 24.60
C MET A 33 6.17 -0.78 25.50
N THR A 34 6.18 -2.09 25.74
CA THR A 34 5.23 -2.75 26.66
C THR A 34 5.38 -2.22 28.08
N ALA A 35 6.60 -2.03 28.57
CA ALA A 35 6.86 -1.46 29.90
C ALA A 35 6.35 -0.01 30.01
N ILE A 36 6.58 0.83 28.99
CA ILE A 36 6.09 2.22 28.93
C ILE A 36 4.57 2.24 29.01
N PHE A 37 3.89 1.44 28.19
CA PHE A 37 2.43 1.38 28.21
C PHE A 37 1.86 0.73 29.47
N GLY A 38 2.58 -0.20 30.09
CA GLY A 38 2.26 -0.77 31.39
C GLY A 38 2.31 0.29 32.50
N GLU A 39 3.36 1.11 32.54
CA GLU A 39 3.46 2.21 33.49
C GLU A 39 2.40 3.28 33.23
N ALA A 40 2.13 3.62 31.97
CA ALA A 40 1.03 4.51 31.60
C ALA A 40 -0.32 3.98 32.13
N ARG A 41 -0.57 2.67 32.03
CA ARG A 41 -1.81 2.05 32.53
C ARG A 41 -1.89 2.12 34.05
N ARG A 42 -0.78 1.90 34.74
CA ARG A 42 -0.69 1.93 36.21
C ARG A 42 -1.01 3.31 36.77
N VAL A 43 -0.52 4.39 36.14
CA VAL A 43 -0.70 5.77 36.63
C VAL A 43 -2.01 6.41 36.17
N LEU A 44 -2.57 5.98 35.04
CA LEU A 44 -3.81 6.51 34.53
C LEU A 44 -4.99 6.05 35.41
N ARG A 45 -5.98 6.92 35.61
CA ARG A 45 -7.25 6.53 36.26
C ARG A 45 -8.00 5.53 35.39
N ASP A 46 -8.93 4.78 35.97
CA ASP A 46 -9.66 3.73 35.23
C ASP A 46 -10.48 4.30 34.06
N GLU A 47 -11.16 5.43 34.28
CA GLU A 47 -11.89 6.18 33.23
C GLU A 47 -10.99 7.07 32.36
N GLY A 48 -9.67 7.03 32.57
CA GLY A 48 -8.73 7.85 31.82
C GLY A 48 -8.57 7.36 30.37
N VAL A 49 -8.15 8.29 29.52
CA VAL A 49 -7.90 8.03 28.09
C VAL A 49 -6.41 8.21 27.81
N LEU A 50 -5.80 7.21 27.18
CA LEU A 50 -4.47 7.31 26.59
C LEU A 50 -4.61 7.67 25.11
N SER A 51 -3.96 8.75 24.68
CA SER A 51 -3.86 9.11 23.27
C SER A 51 -2.44 8.84 22.78
N VAL A 52 -2.31 8.06 21.71
CA VAL A 52 -1.01 7.71 21.11
C VAL A 52 -0.95 8.29 19.70
N MET A 53 -0.01 9.20 19.47
CA MET A 53 0.31 9.69 18.14
C MET A 53 1.37 8.78 17.52
N PHE A 54 1.12 8.31 16.30
CA PHE A 54 2.05 7.44 15.60
C PHE A 54 2.18 7.78 14.12
N THR A 55 3.42 7.94 13.67
CA THR A 55 3.75 8.32 12.29
C THR A 55 4.80 7.35 11.77
N HIS A 56 4.36 6.19 11.24
CA HIS A 56 5.28 5.22 10.67
C HIS A 56 4.66 4.42 9.53
N LYS A 57 5.44 4.21 8.46
CA LYS A 57 5.01 3.58 7.19
C LYS A 57 5.14 2.06 7.21
N ARG A 58 6.06 1.55 8.02
CA ARG A 58 6.38 0.13 8.10
C ARG A 58 5.39 -0.60 8.98
N ALA A 59 4.82 -1.69 8.45
CA ALA A 59 3.90 -2.54 9.20
C ALA A 59 4.57 -3.15 10.44
N GLU A 60 5.88 -3.44 10.41
CA GLU A 60 6.59 -3.96 11.58
C GLU A 60 6.56 -3.01 12.79
N ALA A 61 6.49 -1.69 12.53
CA ALA A 61 6.37 -0.71 13.61
C ALA A 61 4.96 -0.68 14.20
N TRP A 62 3.93 -0.93 13.36
CA TRP A 62 2.56 -1.15 13.82
C TRP A 62 2.41 -2.45 14.60
N ASP A 63 3.13 -3.52 14.20
CA ASP A 63 3.19 -4.76 14.94
C ASP A 63 3.73 -4.54 16.36
N THR A 64 4.86 -3.85 16.46
CA THR A 64 5.50 -3.57 17.76
C THR A 64 4.63 -2.66 18.64
N LEU A 65 4.10 -1.58 18.07
CA LEU A 65 3.20 -0.67 18.79
C LEU A 65 1.93 -1.38 19.27
N GLY A 66 1.29 -2.12 18.36
CA GLY A 66 0.08 -2.89 18.65
C GLY A 66 0.34 -3.92 19.73
N MET A 67 1.42 -4.69 19.63
CA MET A 67 1.76 -5.69 20.63
C MET A 67 2.00 -5.06 22.00
N GLY A 68 2.73 -3.94 22.05
CA GLY A 68 2.98 -3.20 23.29
C GLY A 68 1.69 -2.74 23.97
N LEU A 69 0.75 -2.18 23.22
CA LEU A 69 -0.57 -1.78 23.73
C LEU A 69 -1.40 -2.99 24.17
N LEU A 70 -1.40 -4.07 23.37
CA LEU A 70 -2.21 -5.25 23.63
C LEU A 70 -1.77 -5.99 24.90
N GLN A 71 -0.47 -6.24 25.04
CA GLN A 71 0.13 -6.92 26.19
C GLN A 71 0.04 -6.11 27.48
N SER A 72 0.13 -4.79 27.39
CA SER A 72 -0.02 -3.92 28.57
C SER A 72 -1.48 -3.65 28.95
N GLY A 73 -2.43 -4.29 28.26
CA GLY A 73 -3.84 -4.28 28.66
C GLY A 73 -4.66 -3.12 28.09
N TRP A 74 -4.30 -2.52 26.96
CA TRP A 74 -5.09 -1.45 26.35
C TRP A 74 -6.09 -1.97 25.32
N THR A 75 -7.29 -1.42 25.34
CA THR A 75 -8.25 -1.52 24.24
C THR A 75 -8.13 -0.27 23.39
N ILE A 76 -7.94 -0.42 22.09
CA ILE A 76 -7.99 0.68 21.12
C ILE A 76 -9.45 0.89 20.76
N GLU A 77 -10.04 2.02 21.14
CA GLU A 77 -11.47 2.31 20.87
C GLU A 77 -11.69 2.94 19.51
N THR A 78 -10.84 3.88 19.14
CA THR A 78 -10.96 4.60 17.87
C THR A 78 -9.59 5.08 17.41
N SER A 79 -9.52 5.42 16.13
CA SER A 79 -8.32 5.94 15.50
C SER A 79 -8.68 6.99 14.46
N TRP A 80 -7.86 8.04 14.41
CA TRP A 80 -8.04 9.16 13.51
C TRP A 80 -6.76 9.40 12.71
N PRO A 81 -6.79 9.24 11.38
CA PRO A 81 -5.72 9.75 10.52
C PRO A 81 -5.80 11.29 10.50
N VAL A 82 -4.65 11.93 10.62
CA VAL A 82 -4.45 13.38 10.56
C VAL A 82 -3.41 13.64 9.48
N ASN A 83 -3.80 14.36 8.43
CA ASN A 83 -2.85 14.77 7.39
C ASN A 83 -1.95 15.87 7.96
N THR A 84 -0.64 15.62 8.07
CA THR A 84 0.29 16.48 8.83
C THR A 84 1.29 17.25 7.97
N GLU A 85 1.27 17.11 6.64
CA GLU A 85 2.16 17.85 5.72
C GLU A 85 1.38 18.58 4.62
N ALA A 86 1.91 19.73 4.19
CA ALA A 86 1.34 20.51 3.08
C ALA A 86 1.77 19.91 1.73
N GLU A 87 0.80 19.58 0.88
CA GLU A 87 0.92 18.88 -0.41
C GLU A 87 1.75 19.60 -1.52
N TYR A 88 2.47 20.68 -1.22
CA TYR A 88 2.97 21.62 -2.23
C TYR A 88 4.51 21.64 -2.42
N SER A 89 5.20 20.53 -2.21
CA SER A 89 6.62 20.42 -2.59
C SER A 89 6.81 19.59 -3.86
N LEU A 90 7.25 20.24 -4.94
CA LEU A 90 7.63 19.63 -6.23
C LEU A 90 8.61 18.45 -6.11
N HIS A 91 9.36 18.33 -5.01
CA HIS A 91 10.26 17.21 -4.75
C HIS A 91 9.56 15.97 -4.19
N GLN A 92 8.40 16.12 -3.55
CA GLN A 92 7.59 15.01 -3.02
C GLN A 92 6.70 14.37 -4.11
N ALA A 93 6.42 15.06 -5.22
CA ALA A 93 5.62 14.54 -6.32
C ALA A 93 6.20 13.29 -7.02
N ASN A 94 7.53 13.06 -6.93
CA ASN A 94 8.18 11.88 -7.49
C ASN A 94 8.33 10.70 -6.51
N MET A 95 8.12 10.95 -5.22
CA MET A 95 8.13 9.93 -4.17
C MET A 95 6.90 10.15 -3.29
N ASN A 96 5.74 9.62 -3.70
CA ASN A 96 4.55 9.70 -2.88
C ASN A 96 4.74 8.79 -1.67
N SER A 97 5.03 9.43 -0.54
CA SER A 97 5.35 8.77 0.69
C SER A 97 4.29 9.18 1.70
N ALA A 98 3.68 8.21 2.39
CA ALA A 98 2.59 8.44 3.35
C ALA A 98 2.82 9.69 4.23
N ALA A 99 1.84 10.59 4.28
CA ALA A 99 1.92 11.90 4.94
C ALA A 99 1.04 11.97 6.21
N SER A 100 0.23 10.93 6.45
CA SER A 100 -0.71 10.89 7.55
C SER A 100 -0.10 10.36 8.86
N THR A 101 -0.33 11.12 9.93
CA THR A 101 -0.10 10.71 11.31
C THR A 101 -1.39 10.10 11.86
N ILE A 102 -1.31 8.96 12.54
CA ILE A 102 -2.51 8.30 13.11
C ILE A 102 -2.53 8.51 14.62
N MET A 103 -3.66 9.00 15.10
CA MET A 103 -3.98 9.15 16.52
C MET A 103 -4.80 7.95 16.97
N LEU A 104 -4.30 7.16 17.92
CA LEU A 104 -5.02 6.06 18.57
C LEU A 104 -5.56 6.51 19.92
N VAL A 105 -6.83 6.24 20.16
CA VAL A 105 -7.48 6.49 21.46
C VAL A 105 -7.65 5.16 22.16
N CYS A 106 -7.01 5.03 23.32
CA CYS A 106 -6.92 3.79 24.07
C CYS A 106 -7.53 3.94 25.47
N ARG A 107 -8.23 2.89 25.92
CA ARG A 107 -8.74 2.76 27.29
C ARG A 107 -8.19 1.53 27.97
N LYS A 108 -8.26 1.52 29.29
CA LYS A 108 -7.95 0.33 30.05
C LYS A 108 -8.90 -0.79 29.62
N ARG A 109 -8.34 -1.92 29.18
CA ARG A 109 -9.12 -3.14 28.94
C ARG A 109 -9.66 -3.68 30.26
N ASP A 110 -10.94 -4.04 30.26
CA ASP A 110 -11.58 -4.76 31.35
C ASP A 110 -11.12 -6.22 31.37
N GLU A 111 -11.05 -6.82 32.55
CA GLU A 111 -10.77 -8.24 32.67
C GLU A 111 -11.95 -9.05 32.13
N ARG A 112 -11.73 -9.77 31.03
CA ARG A 112 -12.73 -10.70 30.49
C ARG A 112 -12.91 -11.85 31.48
N GLY A 113 -14.14 -12.04 31.97
CA GLY A 113 -14.52 -13.17 32.83
C GLY A 113 -14.79 -14.49 32.09
N SER A 114 -14.39 -14.61 30.82
CA SER A 114 -14.62 -15.79 29.98
C SER A 114 -13.31 -16.49 29.67
N ASP A 115 -13.21 -17.79 30.00
CA ASP A 115 -12.07 -18.67 29.69
C ASP A 115 -12.01 -19.12 28.22
N ALA A 116 -12.99 -18.72 27.38
CA ALA A 116 -13.02 -19.12 25.97
C ALA A 116 -11.90 -18.42 25.19
N LYS A 117 -11.03 -19.22 24.56
CA LYS A 117 -10.02 -18.72 23.63
C LYS A 117 -10.69 -18.19 22.37
N VAL A 118 -10.20 -17.05 21.88
CA VAL A 118 -10.61 -16.47 20.60
C VAL A 118 -9.53 -16.78 19.57
N PHE A 119 -9.92 -17.34 18.42
CA PHE A 119 -9.03 -17.59 17.29
C PHE A 119 -9.24 -16.54 16.20
N LEU A 120 -8.25 -16.40 15.31
CA LEU A 120 -8.34 -15.45 14.19
C LEU A 120 -9.57 -15.69 13.32
N ASP A 121 -9.89 -16.96 13.05
CA ASP A 121 -11.05 -17.34 12.24
C ASP A 121 -12.38 -16.85 12.85
N ASP A 122 -12.45 -16.72 14.18
CA ASP A 122 -13.65 -16.24 14.87
C ASP A 122 -13.92 -14.75 14.62
N ILE A 123 -12.85 -13.97 14.34
CA ILE A 123 -12.92 -12.50 14.21
C ILE A 123 -12.49 -12.00 12.82
N GLU A 124 -12.10 -12.88 11.89
CA GLU A 124 -11.62 -12.49 10.56
C GLU A 124 -12.64 -11.60 9.83
N GLN A 125 -13.91 -12.00 9.84
CA GLN A 125 -14.97 -11.23 9.18
C GLN A 125 -15.20 -9.87 9.85
N GLU A 126 -14.98 -9.76 11.15
CA GLU A 126 -15.06 -8.48 11.87
C GLU A 126 -13.90 -7.57 11.50
N ILE A 127 -12.69 -8.11 11.38
CA ILE A 127 -11.50 -7.38 10.91
C ILE A 127 -11.72 -6.84 9.50
N ARG A 128 -12.14 -7.70 8.55
CA ARG A 128 -12.40 -7.30 7.16
C ARG A 128 -13.51 -6.26 7.08
N ARG A 129 -14.59 -6.44 7.83
CA ARG A 129 -15.68 -5.44 7.91
C ARG A 129 -15.18 -4.10 8.45
N ALA A 130 -14.43 -4.09 9.56
CA ALA A 130 -13.90 -2.88 10.15
C ALA A 130 -12.95 -2.14 9.19
N ALA A 131 -12.07 -2.87 8.48
CA ALA A 131 -11.18 -2.29 7.48
C ALA A 131 -11.97 -1.67 6.31
N ARG A 132 -12.96 -2.38 5.77
CA ARG A 132 -13.81 -1.90 4.66
C ARG A 132 -14.62 -0.66 5.04
N GLU A 133 -15.25 -0.66 6.22
CA GLU A 133 -16.03 0.47 6.72
C GLU A 133 -15.13 1.69 6.96
N ALA A 134 -13.95 1.48 7.56
CA ALA A 134 -12.95 2.52 7.75
C ALA A 134 -12.48 3.12 6.42
N ALA A 135 -12.10 2.28 5.45
CA ALA A 135 -11.67 2.75 4.14
C ALA A 135 -12.78 3.54 3.44
N THR A 136 -14.02 3.05 3.47
CA THR A 136 -15.16 3.76 2.85
C THR A 136 -15.35 5.15 3.49
N ARG A 137 -15.30 5.22 4.82
CA ARG A 137 -15.42 6.49 5.56
C ARG A 137 -14.28 7.44 5.25
N PHE A 138 -13.03 7.00 5.40
CA PHE A 138 -11.87 7.86 5.25
C PHE A 138 -11.68 8.33 3.80
N GLN A 139 -12.05 7.49 2.82
CA GLN A 139 -12.07 7.91 1.42
C GLN A 139 -13.13 8.98 1.16
N HIS A 140 -14.31 8.88 1.78
CA HIS A 140 -15.31 9.94 1.72
C HIS A 140 -14.80 11.26 2.34
N ASP A 141 -13.97 11.16 3.37
CA ASP A 141 -13.33 12.30 4.03
C ASP A 141 -12.09 12.83 3.28
N GLY A 142 -11.80 12.31 2.08
CA GLY A 142 -10.73 12.78 1.20
C GLY A 142 -9.37 12.10 1.40
N ILE A 143 -9.29 11.04 2.19
CA ILE A 143 -8.04 10.28 2.39
C ILE A 143 -7.92 9.23 1.30
N GLU A 144 -6.84 9.31 0.53
CA GLU A 144 -6.61 8.42 -0.61
C GLU A 144 -5.24 7.73 -0.55
N GLY A 145 -4.92 6.98 -1.61
CA GLY A 145 -3.61 6.35 -1.78
C GLY A 145 -3.19 5.43 -0.63
N VAL A 146 -1.90 5.50 -0.27
CA VAL A 146 -1.30 4.72 0.81
C VAL A 146 -1.82 5.12 2.20
N ASP A 147 -2.20 6.38 2.39
CA ASP A 147 -2.71 6.89 3.66
C ASP A 147 -4.09 6.29 3.98
N LEU A 148 -4.90 6.03 2.95
CA LEU A 148 -6.14 5.28 3.10
C LEU A 148 -5.89 3.89 3.67
N LEU A 149 -4.88 3.17 3.17
CA LEU A 149 -4.54 1.85 3.72
C LEU A 149 -4.12 1.96 5.20
N LEU A 150 -3.19 2.87 5.51
CA LEU A 150 -2.69 3.04 6.88
C LEU A 150 -3.80 3.44 7.85
N SER A 151 -4.76 4.26 7.41
CA SER A 151 -5.91 4.68 8.23
C SER A 151 -6.76 3.50 8.71
N THR A 152 -6.73 2.36 8.02
CA THR A 152 -7.48 1.15 8.40
C THR A 152 -6.79 0.29 9.44
N TYR A 153 -5.53 0.57 9.78
CA TYR A 153 -4.80 -0.21 10.78
C TYR A 153 -5.34 0.02 12.19
N GLY A 154 -5.67 1.27 12.55
CA GLY A 154 -6.28 1.57 13.85
C GLY A 154 -7.61 0.84 14.10
N PRO A 155 -8.59 0.87 13.16
CA PRO A 155 -9.83 0.12 13.30
C PRO A 155 -9.63 -1.40 13.32
N THR A 156 -8.67 -1.91 12.56
CA THR A 156 -8.29 -3.33 12.61
C THR A 156 -7.75 -3.72 13.99
N LEU A 157 -6.82 -2.92 14.53
CA LEU A 157 -6.27 -3.11 15.87
C LEU A 157 -7.35 -2.98 16.95
N SER A 158 -8.39 -2.17 16.73
CA SER A 158 -9.53 -2.06 17.63
C SER A 158 -10.22 -3.41 17.83
N VAL A 159 -10.56 -4.12 16.74
CA VAL A 159 -11.22 -5.43 16.79
C VAL A 159 -10.38 -6.46 17.57
N ILE A 160 -9.08 -6.52 17.29
CA ILE A 160 -8.17 -7.45 17.99
C ILE A 160 -8.06 -7.07 19.47
N SER A 161 -7.94 -5.78 19.77
CA SER A 161 -7.74 -5.30 21.15
C SER A 161 -8.94 -5.53 22.06
N GLN A 162 -10.15 -5.48 21.49
CA GLN A 162 -11.39 -5.83 22.19
C GLN A 162 -11.47 -7.34 22.46
N ASN A 163 -10.87 -8.15 21.58
CA ASN A 163 -10.90 -9.61 21.64
C ASN A 163 -9.68 -10.28 22.28
N TRP A 164 -8.70 -9.48 22.71
CA TRP A 164 -7.42 -9.98 23.21
C TRP A 164 -7.56 -10.82 24.50
N PRO A 165 -6.82 -11.94 24.64
CA PRO A 165 -5.86 -12.51 23.68
C PRO A 165 -6.53 -13.25 22.52
N VAL A 166 -5.99 -13.06 21.32
CA VAL A 166 -6.40 -13.78 20.10
C VAL A 166 -5.29 -14.72 19.68
N TYR A 167 -5.63 -15.93 19.23
CA TYR A 167 -4.68 -16.95 18.79
C TYR A 167 -4.78 -17.17 17.28
N SER A 168 -3.66 -17.55 16.66
CA SER A 168 -3.62 -17.96 15.26
C SER A 168 -4.39 -19.26 15.05
N SER A 169 -5.03 -19.39 13.89
CA SER A 169 -5.72 -20.62 13.46
C SER A 169 -4.74 -21.75 13.11
N THR A 170 -3.46 -21.40 12.91
CA THR A 170 -2.37 -22.37 12.71
C THR A 170 -1.54 -22.49 13.98
N PRO A 171 -1.28 -23.71 14.47
CA PRO A 171 -0.40 -23.91 15.62
C PRO A 171 1.06 -23.55 15.27
N ASP A 172 1.87 -23.30 16.30
CA ASP A 172 3.30 -23.11 16.13
C ASP A 172 4.04 -24.41 15.76
N ALA A 173 5.35 -24.33 15.57
CA ALA A 173 6.19 -25.48 15.19
C ALA A 173 6.16 -26.63 16.22
N ASP A 174 5.80 -26.33 17.47
CA ASP A 174 5.70 -27.29 18.57
C ASP A 174 4.25 -27.79 18.77
N GLY A 175 3.31 -27.39 17.90
CA GLY A 175 1.91 -27.78 17.96
C GLY A 175 1.10 -27.03 19.02
N ARG A 176 1.60 -25.90 19.53
CA ARG A 176 0.94 -25.08 20.55
C ARG A 176 0.18 -23.92 19.93
N ASP A 177 -0.82 -23.43 20.67
CA ASP A 177 -1.56 -22.25 20.29
C ASP A 177 -0.62 -21.05 20.22
N ARG A 178 -0.51 -20.47 19.03
CA ARG A 178 0.33 -19.32 18.77
C ARG A 178 -0.47 -18.05 19.02
N LEU A 179 -0.01 -17.18 19.91
CA LEU A 179 -0.62 -15.85 20.09
C LEU A 179 -0.54 -15.07 18.78
N LEU A 180 -1.65 -14.45 18.38
CA LEU A 180 -1.74 -13.66 17.15
C LEU A 180 -0.87 -12.41 17.27
N ARG A 181 -0.09 -12.13 16.23
CA ARG A 181 0.61 -10.85 16.11
C ARG A 181 -0.27 -9.83 15.39
N PRO A 182 -0.24 -8.54 15.76
CA PRO A 182 -1.00 -7.51 15.03
C PRO A 182 -0.76 -7.54 13.51
N GLU A 183 0.47 -7.79 13.04
CA GLU A 183 0.80 -7.96 11.62
C GLU A 183 -0.12 -8.96 10.90
N ASP A 184 -0.48 -10.07 11.56
CA ASP A 184 -1.34 -11.12 10.98
C ASP A 184 -2.74 -10.56 10.64
N ALA A 185 -3.29 -9.71 11.51
CA ALA A 185 -4.59 -9.08 11.28
C ALA A 185 -4.50 -7.88 10.33
N LEU A 186 -3.41 -7.11 10.38
CA LEU A 186 -3.14 -6.03 9.43
C LEU A 186 -2.94 -6.57 8.00
N ALA A 187 -2.51 -7.82 7.84
CA ALA A 187 -2.48 -8.51 6.56
C ALA A 187 -3.90 -8.73 6.01
N LEU A 188 -4.85 -9.21 6.82
CA LEU A 188 -6.26 -9.36 6.42
C LEU A 188 -6.89 -8.03 6.01
N ALA A 189 -6.59 -6.95 6.75
CA ALA A 189 -7.05 -5.61 6.40
C ALA A 189 -6.46 -5.15 5.05
N ARG A 190 -5.16 -5.37 4.81
CA ARG A 190 -4.51 -5.05 3.53
C ARG A 190 -5.15 -5.79 2.35
N GLU A 191 -5.34 -7.09 2.47
CA GLU A 191 -6.01 -7.91 1.44
C GLU A 191 -7.40 -7.35 1.12
N GLU A 192 -8.16 -7.02 2.16
CA GLU A 192 -9.50 -6.45 2.02
C GLU A 192 -9.48 -5.10 1.27
N ILE A 193 -8.54 -4.20 1.60
CA ILE A 193 -8.41 -2.91 0.90
C ILE A 193 -7.95 -3.10 -0.55
N VAL A 194 -7.01 -4.01 -0.79
CA VAL A 194 -6.55 -4.36 -2.15
C VAL A 194 -7.71 -4.84 -3.02
N GLU A 195 -8.54 -5.76 -2.50
CA GLU A 195 -9.71 -6.27 -3.22
C GLU A 195 -10.78 -5.19 -3.48
N LEU A 196 -10.98 -4.28 -2.52
CA LEU A 196 -11.89 -3.13 -2.69
C LEU A 196 -11.40 -2.18 -3.78
N ARG A 197 -10.11 -1.82 -3.77
CA ARG A 197 -9.50 -0.92 -4.77
C ARG A 197 -9.48 -1.56 -6.15
N ARG A 198 -9.10 -2.83 -6.25
CA ARG A 198 -9.18 -3.62 -7.49
C ARG A 198 -10.59 -3.60 -8.07
N SER A 199 -11.59 -3.89 -7.24
CA SER A 199 -13.00 -3.91 -7.66
C SER A 199 -13.48 -2.55 -8.18
N ARG A 200 -12.95 -1.44 -7.65
CA ARG A 200 -13.24 -0.09 -8.15
C ARG A 200 -12.56 0.20 -9.49
N LEU A 201 -11.32 -0.24 -9.69
CA LEU A 201 -10.55 0.03 -10.90
C LEU A 201 -11.05 -0.74 -12.13
N ILE A 202 -11.29 -2.04 -11.97
CA ILE A 202 -11.56 -2.95 -13.10
C ILE A 202 -12.86 -3.74 -12.96
N GLY A 203 -13.58 -3.61 -11.84
CA GLY A 203 -14.83 -4.33 -11.59
C GLY A 203 -14.63 -5.73 -10.97
N LYS A 204 -15.62 -6.21 -10.22
CA LYS A 204 -15.56 -7.48 -9.46
C LYS A 204 -15.44 -8.74 -10.31
N THR A 205 -15.89 -8.70 -11.55
CA THR A 205 -15.91 -9.85 -12.46
C THR A 205 -14.66 -9.95 -13.32
N ALA A 206 -13.82 -8.91 -13.31
CA ALA A 206 -12.59 -8.87 -14.07
C ALA A 206 -11.55 -9.80 -13.44
N LYS A 207 -11.01 -10.72 -14.25
CA LYS A 207 -9.87 -11.53 -13.88
C LYS A 207 -8.69 -11.05 -14.70
N VAL A 208 -7.72 -10.43 -14.03
CA VAL A 208 -6.42 -10.12 -14.61
C VAL A 208 -5.34 -10.86 -13.82
N ASP A 209 -4.19 -11.06 -14.44
CA ASP A 209 -3.04 -11.70 -13.82
C ASP A 209 -2.43 -10.83 -12.69
N SER A 210 -1.66 -11.46 -11.81
CA SER A 210 -1.11 -10.83 -10.61
C SER A 210 -0.10 -9.72 -10.91
N LEU A 211 0.66 -9.79 -12.01
CA LEU A 211 1.57 -8.71 -12.41
C LEU A 211 0.79 -7.46 -12.85
N THR A 212 -0.29 -7.68 -13.60
CA THR A 212 -1.20 -6.61 -14.02
C THR A 212 -1.93 -5.99 -12.83
N ASP A 213 -2.46 -6.80 -11.92
CA ASP A 213 -3.06 -6.33 -10.66
C ASP A 213 -2.08 -5.47 -9.87
N PHE A 214 -0.83 -5.93 -9.72
CA PHE A 214 0.18 -5.19 -8.95
C PHE A 214 0.43 -3.81 -9.56
N VAL A 215 0.55 -3.72 -10.88
CA VAL A 215 0.82 -2.43 -11.56
C VAL A 215 -0.37 -1.48 -11.43
N LEU A 216 -1.60 -1.97 -11.61
CA LEU A 216 -2.82 -1.18 -11.42
C LEU A 216 -2.90 -0.61 -10.00
N LEU A 217 -2.73 -1.47 -9.00
CA LEU A 217 -2.83 -1.09 -7.58
C LEU A 217 -1.65 -0.23 -7.13
N ALA A 218 -0.44 -0.45 -7.67
CA ALA A 218 0.71 0.39 -7.37
C ALA A 218 0.47 1.83 -7.87
N TRP A 219 -0.05 2.00 -9.08
CA TRP A 219 -0.43 3.33 -9.57
C TRP A 219 -1.53 3.96 -8.73
N ASP A 220 -2.57 3.21 -8.41
CA ASP A 220 -3.73 3.68 -7.65
C ASP A 220 -3.42 4.02 -6.18
N MET A 221 -2.49 3.31 -5.55
CA MET A 221 -2.10 3.54 -4.15
C MET A 221 -1.00 4.58 -4.00
N PHE A 222 -0.02 4.58 -4.90
CA PHE A 222 1.15 5.45 -4.78
C PHE A 222 1.07 6.67 -5.67
N SER A 223 0.31 6.69 -6.77
CA SER A 223 0.25 7.86 -7.67
C SER A 223 1.62 8.41 -8.07
N ALA A 224 2.66 7.56 -8.04
CA ALA A 224 4.05 7.94 -8.22
C ALA A 224 4.84 6.75 -8.76
N ARG A 225 5.89 7.09 -9.50
CA ARG A 225 6.74 6.10 -10.17
C ARG A 225 7.65 5.35 -9.20
N GLU A 226 8.16 6.08 -8.21
CA GLU A 226 9.07 5.58 -7.19
C GLU A 226 8.37 5.64 -5.83
N PHE A 227 8.45 4.55 -5.08
CA PHE A 227 7.79 4.40 -3.78
C PHE A 227 8.58 3.49 -2.85
N PRO A 228 8.33 3.51 -1.53
CA PRO A 228 9.09 2.74 -0.55
C PRO A 228 9.07 1.23 -0.81
N PHE A 229 10.22 0.57 -0.63
CA PHE A 229 10.38 -0.87 -0.86
C PHE A 229 9.45 -1.69 0.04
N ASP A 230 9.34 -1.35 1.32
CA ASP A 230 8.55 -2.12 2.27
C ASP A 230 7.06 -2.11 1.89
N THR A 231 6.51 -0.95 1.51
CA THR A 231 5.12 -0.86 1.09
C THR A 231 4.87 -1.61 -0.23
N ALA A 232 5.83 -1.57 -1.16
CA ALA A 232 5.78 -2.37 -2.39
C ALA A 232 5.74 -3.87 -2.10
N ARG A 233 6.56 -4.34 -1.15
CA ARG A 233 6.58 -5.74 -0.71
C ARG A 233 5.25 -6.14 -0.07
N LEU A 234 4.69 -5.31 0.80
CA LEU A 234 3.39 -5.58 1.42
C LEU A 234 2.25 -5.61 0.39
N LEU A 235 2.30 -4.75 -0.63
CA LEU A 235 1.36 -4.79 -1.75
C LEU A 235 1.54 -6.05 -2.59
N ALA A 236 2.77 -6.42 -2.95
CA ALA A 236 3.07 -7.62 -3.72
C ALA A 236 2.56 -8.89 -3.02
N LEU A 237 2.75 -8.99 -1.70
CA LEU A 237 2.23 -10.10 -0.90
C LEU A 237 0.69 -10.15 -0.92
N ALA A 238 0.02 -9.00 -0.77
CA ALA A 238 -1.44 -8.92 -0.84
C ALA A 238 -1.98 -9.23 -2.25
N VAL A 239 -1.19 -8.94 -3.30
CA VAL A 239 -1.53 -9.22 -4.70
C VAL A 239 -1.00 -10.60 -5.08
N GLY A 240 -1.75 -11.64 -4.70
CA GLY A 240 -1.47 -13.01 -5.14
C GLY A 240 -0.16 -13.61 -4.61
N GLY A 241 0.41 -13.07 -3.53
CA GLY A 241 1.61 -13.61 -2.89
C GLY A 241 2.90 -13.40 -3.68
N LEU A 242 2.99 -12.32 -4.46
CA LEU A 242 4.18 -11.99 -5.26
C LEU A 242 5.37 -11.57 -4.38
N ASP A 243 6.58 -11.82 -4.89
CA ASP A 243 7.83 -11.28 -4.34
C ASP A 243 8.33 -10.10 -5.21
N VAL A 244 8.92 -9.08 -4.57
CA VAL A 244 9.53 -7.94 -5.25
C VAL A 244 10.69 -8.38 -6.16
N ASP A 245 11.39 -9.45 -5.81
CA ASP A 245 12.40 -10.06 -6.67
C ASP A 245 11.79 -10.64 -7.94
N ASP A 246 10.59 -11.23 -7.85
CA ASP A 246 9.87 -11.76 -9.00
C ASP A 246 9.40 -10.62 -9.91
N LEU A 247 8.87 -9.54 -9.32
CA LEU A 247 8.52 -8.31 -10.03
C LEU A 247 9.74 -7.71 -10.75
N ALA A 248 10.90 -7.69 -10.10
CA ALA A 248 12.14 -7.21 -10.72
C ALA A 248 12.62 -8.13 -11.84
N ARG A 249 12.55 -9.46 -11.65
CA ARG A 249 12.85 -10.45 -12.69
C ARG A 249 11.90 -10.32 -13.88
N ALA A 250 10.65 -9.95 -13.67
CA ALA A 250 9.65 -9.65 -14.71
C ALA A 250 9.79 -8.24 -15.33
N ARG A 251 10.78 -7.45 -14.89
CA ARG A 251 10.97 -6.03 -15.26
C ARG A 251 9.75 -5.15 -14.95
N ILE A 252 8.90 -5.49 -13.99
CA ILE A 252 7.84 -4.57 -13.54
C ILE A 252 8.45 -3.42 -12.74
N VAL A 253 9.42 -3.74 -11.88
CA VAL A 253 10.11 -2.78 -11.02
C VAL A 253 11.62 -2.89 -11.11
N SER A 254 12.31 -1.81 -10.74
CA SER A 254 13.72 -1.84 -10.34
C SER A 254 13.81 -1.55 -8.84
N LYS A 255 14.86 -2.08 -8.20
CA LYS A 255 15.12 -1.90 -6.77
C LYS A 255 16.27 -0.92 -6.57
N SER A 256 16.09 -0.01 -5.63
CA SER A 256 17.10 0.92 -5.14
C SER A 256 17.19 0.82 -3.61
N ALA A 257 18.12 1.54 -2.98
CA ALA A 257 18.25 1.53 -1.53
C ALA A 257 16.99 2.13 -0.86
N GLY A 258 16.13 1.26 -0.33
CA GLY A 258 14.90 1.64 0.40
C GLY A 258 13.68 1.96 -0.47
N THR A 259 13.82 1.95 -1.80
CA THR A 259 12.73 2.26 -2.74
C THR A 259 12.66 1.23 -3.89
N VAL A 260 11.51 1.21 -4.55
CA VAL A 260 11.34 0.56 -5.86
C VAL A 260 10.79 1.58 -6.85
N LYS A 261 11.09 1.37 -8.13
CA LYS A 261 10.62 2.22 -9.23
C LYS A 261 9.96 1.35 -10.31
N LEU A 262 8.74 1.67 -10.71
CA LEU A 262 8.08 1.04 -11.87
C LEU A 262 8.91 1.30 -13.14
N LEU A 263 9.09 0.32 -14.02
CA LEU A 263 9.93 0.44 -15.23
C LEU A 263 9.12 0.85 -16.46
N LEU A 264 9.64 1.81 -17.23
CA LEU A 264 8.99 2.34 -18.44
C LEU A 264 8.81 1.21 -19.47
N PRO A 265 7.84 1.30 -20.38
CA PRO A 265 7.70 0.34 -21.47
C PRO A 265 9.02 0.05 -22.22
N SER A 266 9.83 1.08 -22.45
CA SER A 266 11.15 0.95 -23.08
C SER A 266 12.20 0.25 -22.21
N GLU A 267 12.15 0.43 -20.88
CA GLU A 267 13.02 -0.24 -19.90
C GLU A 267 12.64 -1.73 -19.74
N ARG A 268 11.38 -2.08 -20.04
CA ARG A 268 10.82 -3.43 -20.00
C ARG A 268 11.15 -4.29 -21.22
N LEU A 269 11.75 -3.70 -22.26
CA LEU A 269 12.03 -4.38 -23.53
C LEU A 269 12.97 -5.58 -23.36
N ARG A 270 12.49 -6.77 -23.73
CA ARG A 270 13.30 -8.01 -23.76
C ARG A 270 13.98 -8.18 -25.11
N ARG A 271 15.18 -8.78 -25.11
CA ARG A 271 15.96 -9.06 -26.32
C ARG A 271 16.65 -10.40 -26.17
N GLU A 272 16.70 -11.17 -27.26
CA GLU A 272 17.53 -12.37 -27.45
C GLU A 272 17.64 -13.26 -26.20
N ALA A 273 18.65 -13.04 -25.36
CA ALA A 273 18.99 -13.85 -24.19
C ALA A 273 17.91 -13.89 -23.08
N ASP A 274 16.95 -12.96 -23.06
CA ASP A 274 15.89 -12.92 -22.04
C ASP A 274 14.46 -12.87 -22.61
N SER A 275 14.27 -13.29 -23.87
CA SER A 275 12.97 -13.29 -24.57
C SER A 275 11.88 -14.13 -23.91
N GLU A 276 12.28 -15.18 -23.20
CA GLU A 276 11.35 -16.11 -22.53
C GLU A 276 10.76 -15.52 -21.25
N LEU A 277 11.35 -14.47 -20.69
CA LEU A 277 10.85 -13.84 -19.47
C LEU A 277 9.69 -12.86 -19.74
N PRO A 278 8.89 -12.52 -18.72
CA PRO A 278 7.87 -11.47 -18.81
C PRO A 278 8.51 -10.12 -19.17
N GLY A 279 7.78 -9.30 -19.91
CA GLY A 279 8.22 -7.96 -20.32
C GLY A 279 7.75 -7.58 -21.73
N VAL A 280 8.23 -6.43 -22.20
CA VAL A 280 7.83 -5.85 -23.48
C VAL A 280 8.51 -6.60 -24.63
N LYS A 281 7.69 -7.11 -25.56
CA LYS A 281 8.13 -7.99 -26.66
C LYS A 281 7.31 -7.74 -27.93
N PRO A 282 7.73 -6.78 -28.78
CA PRO A 282 6.99 -6.43 -30.01
C PRO A 282 6.75 -7.60 -30.98
N GLU A 283 7.66 -8.57 -31.01
CA GLU A 283 7.59 -9.74 -31.90
C GLU A 283 6.94 -10.98 -31.26
N ALA A 284 6.48 -10.90 -30.01
CA ALA A 284 5.84 -12.05 -29.36
C ALA A 284 4.51 -12.39 -30.05
N SER A 285 4.20 -13.69 -30.15
CA SER A 285 2.92 -14.16 -30.71
C SER A 285 1.76 -14.03 -29.72
N SER A 286 2.05 -14.03 -28.42
CA SER A 286 1.09 -13.97 -27.33
C SER A 286 1.76 -13.48 -26.05
N PHE A 287 0.96 -13.03 -25.09
CA PHE A 287 1.41 -12.57 -23.79
C PHE A 287 0.72 -13.36 -22.69
N GLU A 288 1.50 -13.74 -21.67
CA GLU A 288 0.97 -14.37 -20.46
C GLU A 288 0.33 -13.34 -19.52
N PHE A 289 0.93 -12.14 -19.45
CA PHE A 289 0.51 -11.05 -18.58
C PHE A 289 -0.04 -9.90 -19.41
N LEU A 290 -1.24 -9.40 -19.08
CA LEU A 290 -1.90 -8.34 -19.84
C LEU A 290 -1.10 -7.04 -19.83
N ILE A 291 -0.43 -6.73 -18.72
CA ILE A 291 0.42 -5.56 -18.63
C ILE A 291 1.61 -5.60 -19.60
N ASP A 292 2.14 -6.77 -19.94
CA ASP A 292 3.19 -6.88 -20.95
C ASP A 292 2.65 -6.56 -22.35
N ALA A 293 1.40 -6.96 -22.63
CA ALA A 293 0.73 -6.62 -23.88
C ALA A 293 0.43 -5.12 -23.98
N VAL A 294 -0.05 -4.51 -22.90
CA VAL A 294 -0.31 -3.06 -22.83
C VAL A 294 0.99 -2.29 -23.04
N ASP A 295 2.04 -2.58 -22.26
CA ASP A 295 3.30 -1.86 -22.39
C ASP A 295 3.96 -2.11 -23.75
N THR A 296 3.77 -3.28 -24.36
CA THR A 296 4.24 -3.50 -25.73
C THR A 296 3.49 -2.62 -26.72
N ALA A 297 2.17 -2.47 -26.59
CA ALA A 297 1.41 -1.55 -27.43
C ALA A 297 1.86 -0.09 -27.24
N LEU A 298 2.13 0.33 -26.00
CA LEU A 298 2.63 1.68 -25.70
C LEU A 298 4.04 1.90 -26.25
N TYR A 299 4.93 0.93 -26.11
CA TYR A 299 6.28 0.97 -26.68
C TYR A 299 6.26 1.07 -28.21
N VAL A 300 5.45 0.25 -28.89
CA VAL A 300 5.28 0.32 -30.34
C VAL A 300 4.66 1.66 -30.75
N ALA A 301 3.73 2.21 -29.99
CA ALA A 301 3.16 3.52 -30.25
C ALA A 301 4.20 4.64 -30.14
N GLU A 302 5.10 4.56 -29.16
CA GLU A 302 6.17 5.52 -28.93
C GLU A 302 7.24 5.46 -30.03
N VAL A 303 7.66 4.26 -30.46
CA VAL A 303 8.75 4.05 -31.41
C VAL A 303 8.30 4.12 -32.87
N ASP A 304 7.21 3.42 -33.20
CA ASP A 304 6.74 3.21 -34.58
C ASP A 304 5.43 3.97 -34.89
N GLY A 305 4.83 4.62 -33.88
CA GLY A 305 3.61 5.42 -34.00
C GLY A 305 2.31 4.63 -33.78
N MET A 306 1.22 5.37 -33.55
CA MET A 306 -0.10 4.84 -33.19
C MET A 306 -0.67 3.83 -34.20
N GLN A 307 -0.40 4.02 -35.50
CA GLN A 307 -0.85 3.07 -36.52
C GLN A 307 -0.17 1.70 -36.40
N ALA A 308 1.12 1.67 -36.00
CA ALA A 308 1.81 0.42 -35.75
C ALA A 308 1.26 -0.28 -34.50
N ALA A 309 0.98 0.49 -33.43
CA ALA A 309 0.32 -0.01 -32.23
C ALA A 309 -1.07 -0.59 -32.54
N LYS A 310 -1.86 0.07 -33.41
CA LYS A 310 -3.15 -0.48 -33.86
C LYS A 310 -3.00 -1.83 -34.57
N ARG A 311 -2.03 -1.96 -35.48
CA ARG A 311 -1.75 -3.23 -36.16
C ARG A 311 -1.34 -4.33 -35.17
N PHE A 312 -0.57 -3.98 -34.14
CA PHE A 312 -0.22 -4.89 -33.05
C PHE A 312 -1.47 -5.33 -32.28
N LEU A 313 -2.31 -4.39 -31.84
CA LEU A 313 -3.54 -4.69 -31.10
C LEU A 313 -4.50 -5.57 -31.91
N ASP A 314 -4.67 -5.29 -33.21
CA ASP A 314 -5.53 -6.09 -34.09
C ASP A 314 -5.00 -7.50 -34.34
N ARG A 315 -3.68 -7.63 -34.52
CA ARG A 315 -3.03 -8.94 -34.68
C ARG A 315 -3.27 -9.85 -33.48
N HIS A 316 -3.27 -9.29 -32.27
CA HIS A 316 -3.50 -10.03 -31.03
C HIS A 316 -4.96 -10.07 -30.59
N GLY A 317 -5.88 -9.40 -31.29
CA GLY A 317 -7.31 -9.35 -30.94
C GLY A 317 -7.61 -8.53 -29.67
N TYR A 318 -6.73 -7.61 -29.27
CA TYR A 318 -6.89 -6.85 -28.02
C TYR A 318 -7.94 -5.75 -28.09
N THR A 319 -8.28 -5.28 -29.29
CA THR A 319 -9.30 -4.23 -29.50
C THR A 319 -10.69 -4.63 -28.99
N SER A 320 -11.01 -5.92 -28.97
CA SER A 320 -12.27 -6.46 -28.44
C SER A 320 -12.09 -7.36 -27.21
N HIS A 321 -10.88 -7.43 -26.64
CA HIS A 321 -10.60 -8.33 -25.52
C HIS A 321 -11.01 -7.70 -24.19
N THR A 322 -12.06 -8.22 -23.55
CA THR A 322 -12.68 -7.61 -22.35
C THR A 322 -11.68 -7.32 -21.24
N ALA A 323 -10.83 -8.27 -20.86
CA ALA A 323 -9.87 -8.05 -19.77
C ALA A 323 -8.78 -7.03 -20.15
N PHE A 324 -8.45 -6.90 -21.43
CA PHE A 324 -7.48 -5.91 -21.91
C PHE A 324 -8.08 -4.50 -21.83
N VAL A 325 -9.32 -4.33 -22.30
CA VAL A 325 -10.07 -3.06 -22.21
C VAL A 325 -10.25 -2.63 -20.75
N LEU A 326 -10.59 -3.56 -19.85
CA LEU A 326 -10.69 -3.27 -18.42
C LEU A 326 -9.33 -2.89 -17.82
N THR A 327 -8.23 -3.51 -18.26
CA THR A 327 -6.88 -3.13 -17.84
C THR A 327 -6.56 -1.69 -18.29
N LEU A 328 -6.90 -1.32 -19.53
CA LEU A 328 -6.73 0.06 -20.00
C LEU A 328 -7.56 1.04 -19.17
N GLN A 329 -8.84 0.74 -18.92
CA GLN A 329 -9.70 1.57 -18.08
C GLN A 329 -9.13 1.74 -16.67
N GLY A 330 -8.62 0.68 -16.07
CA GLY A 330 -7.97 0.71 -14.76
C GLY A 330 -6.71 1.57 -14.76
N LEU A 331 -5.82 1.40 -15.76
CA LEU A 331 -4.59 2.19 -15.88
C LEU A 331 -4.86 3.68 -16.09
N VAL A 332 -5.83 4.00 -16.94
CA VAL A 332 -6.26 5.38 -17.21
C VAL A 332 -6.80 6.06 -15.94
N ASN A 333 -7.49 5.31 -15.08
CA ASN A 333 -8.00 5.81 -13.80
C ASN A 333 -6.94 5.90 -12.70
N ALA A 334 -5.93 5.02 -12.73
CA ALA A 334 -4.91 4.90 -11.70
C ALA A 334 -3.69 5.81 -11.93
N ILE A 335 -3.29 6.01 -13.19
CA ILE A 335 -2.10 6.80 -13.52
C ILE A 335 -2.41 8.29 -13.37
N PRO A 336 -1.57 9.06 -12.63
CA PRO A 336 -1.76 10.49 -12.46
C PRO A 336 -1.90 11.26 -13.77
N ARG A 337 -2.88 12.15 -13.82
CA ARG A 337 -3.34 12.85 -15.02
C ARG A 337 -2.82 14.29 -15.09
N THR A 338 -1.63 14.51 -14.55
CA THR A 338 -1.06 15.84 -14.34
C THR A 338 -0.22 16.28 -15.53
N LYS A 339 -0.39 17.54 -15.94
CA LYS A 339 0.44 18.22 -16.94
C LYS A 339 1.17 19.41 -16.33
N VAL A 340 2.42 19.60 -16.76
CA VAL A 340 3.23 20.78 -16.47
C VAL A 340 3.60 21.44 -17.80
N LYS A 341 3.15 22.69 -18.01
CA LYS A 341 3.37 23.45 -19.25
C LYS A 341 2.95 22.66 -20.51
N GLY A 342 1.78 22.04 -20.46
CA GLY A 342 1.23 21.21 -21.55
C GLY A 342 1.88 19.83 -21.74
N SER A 343 2.94 19.48 -20.99
CA SER A 343 3.59 18.16 -21.06
C SER A 343 3.13 17.26 -19.92
N TRP A 344 2.87 15.99 -20.20
CA TRP A 344 2.51 15.01 -19.18
C TRP A 344 3.67 14.75 -18.22
N VAL A 345 3.38 14.69 -16.92
CA VAL A 345 4.36 14.29 -15.90
C VAL A 345 4.69 12.81 -16.03
N VAL A 346 3.66 11.97 -16.26
CA VAL A 346 3.80 10.55 -16.56
C VAL A 346 3.57 10.35 -18.05
N ALA A 347 4.62 10.00 -18.81
CA ALA A 347 4.55 9.92 -20.27
C ALA A 347 3.51 8.90 -20.76
N GLU A 348 3.36 7.78 -20.05
CA GLU A 348 2.36 6.75 -20.36
C GLU A 348 0.93 7.26 -20.30
N ALA A 349 0.63 8.28 -19.48
CA ALA A 349 -0.70 8.88 -19.42
C ALA A 349 -1.10 9.48 -20.79
N GLY A 350 -0.16 10.13 -21.47
CA GLY A 350 -0.38 10.70 -22.80
C GLY A 350 -0.50 9.66 -23.91
N LEU A 351 0.31 8.60 -23.84
CA LEU A 351 0.23 7.49 -24.80
C LEU A 351 -1.08 6.72 -24.63
N LEU A 352 -1.48 6.41 -23.39
CA LEU A 352 -2.76 5.75 -23.10
C LEU A 352 -3.95 6.58 -23.57
N ASP A 353 -3.94 7.90 -23.36
CA ASP A 353 -5.01 8.78 -23.85
C ASP A 353 -5.18 8.70 -25.36
N THR A 354 -4.06 8.82 -26.07
CA THR A 354 -4.07 8.83 -27.51
C THR A 354 -4.52 7.47 -28.03
N LEU A 355 -4.02 6.38 -27.44
CA LEU A 355 -4.40 5.01 -27.79
C LEU A 355 -5.90 4.76 -27.55
N CYS A 356 -6.42 5.13 -26.38
CA CYS A 356 -7.82 4.93 -26.00
C CYS A 356 -8.76 5.78 -26.86
N THR A 357 -8.44 7.08 -27.03
CA THR A 357 -9.25 7.99 -27.86
C THR A 357 -9.38 7.50 -29.30
N LEU A 358 -8.31 6.95 -29.87
CA LEU A 358 -8.30 6.52 -31.26
C LEU A 358 -8.94 5.15 -31.47
N TYR A 359 -8.82 4.22 -30.51
CA TYR A 359 -9.05 2.80 -30.75
C TYR A 359 -9.96 2.09 -29.75
N PHE A 360 -10.36 2.75 -28.65
CA PHE A 360 -11.17 2.14 -27.59
C PHE A 360 -12.30 3.08 -27.14
N GLU A 361 -13.45 2.97 -27.80
CA GLU A 361 -14.63 3.81 -27.51
C GLU A 361 -15.24 3.54 -26.11
N ASP A 362 -15.06 2.32 -25.59
CA ASP A 362 -15.59 1.90 -24.29
C ASP A 362 -14.73 2.38 -23.09
N VAL A 363 -13.55 2.97 -23.34
CA VAL A 363 -12.68 3.49 -22.28
C VAL A 363 -13.00 4.95 -22.02
N THR A 364 -13.43 5.26 -20.81
CA THR A 364 -13.72 6.63 -20.37
C THR A 364 -12.47 7.25 -19.76
N LEU A 365 -12.02 8.37 -20.34
CA LEU A 365 -10.86 9.12 -19.86
C LEU A 365 -11.25 10.13 -18.76
N PRO A 366 -10.55 10.15 -17.61
CA PRO A 366 -10.72 11.19 -16.59
C PRO A 366 -10.11 12.51 -17.06
N ALA A 367 -10.56 13.61 -16.44
CA ALA A 367 -10.03 14.94 -16.69
C ALA A 367 -8.53 15.01 -16.38
N SER A 368 -7.79 15.83 -17.14
CA SER A 368 -6.38 16.14 -16.83
C SER A 368 -6.27 17.42 -16.00
N GLU A 369 -5.34 17.43 -15.06
CA GLU A 369 -5.07 18.59 -14.21
C GLU A 369 -3.83 19.34 -14.70
N GLU A 370 -3.93 20.67 -14.81
CA GLU A 370 -2.80 21.51 -15.19
C GLU A 370 -2.20 22.18 -13.93
N MET A 371 -0.94 21.88 -13.61
CA MET A 371 -0.37 22.32 -12.33
C MET A 371 -0.28 23.85 -12.16
N ALA A 372 -0.29 24.59 -13.27
CA ALA A 372 -0.35 26.06 -13.23
C ALA A 372 -1.67 26.59 -12.64
N SER A 373 -2.78 25.84 -12.73
CA SER A 373 -4.06 26.23 -12.12
C SER A 373 -4.09 25.92 -10.63
N LEU A 374 -3.48 24.82 -10.18
CA LEU A 374 -3.43 24.42 -8.77
C LEU A 374 -2.62 25.41 -7.90
N LEU A 375 -1.59 26.05 -8.45
CA LEU A 375 -0.84 27.11 -7.76
C LEU A 375 -1.59 28.46 -7.73
N ALA A 376 -2.59 28.67 -8.60
CA ALA A 376 -3.39 29.89 -8.63
C ALA A 376 -4.57 29.86 -7.63
N ASP A 377 -5.06 28.66 -7.28
CA ASP A 377 -6.19 28.45 -6.37
C ASP A 377 -5.77 28.17 -4.92
N ALA A 378 -4.48 28.19 -4.59
CA ALA A 378 -4.03 28.09 -3.20
C ALA A 378 -4.45 29.37 -2.42
N PRO A 379 -5.32 29.28 -1.40
CA PRO A 379 -5.64 30.46 -0.59
C PRO A 379 -4.36 30.95 0.08
N ALA A 380 -4.04 32.23 -0.15
CA ALA A 380 -2.95 32.91 0.53
C ALA A 380 -3.08 32.67 2.04
N ALA A 381 -1.99 32.19 2.65
CA ALA A 381 -1.91 31.86 4.06
C ALA A 381 -2.54 32.99 4.90
N LEU A 382 -3.65 32.65 5.56
CA LEU A 382 -4.43 33.51 6.45
C LEU A 382 -3.71 33.64 7.79
N PHE A 383 -2.58 34.36 7.84
CA PHE A 383 -1.99 34.88 9.07
C PHE A 383 -1.19 36.16 8.80
N ASP A 384 -1.90 37.26 8.55
CA ASP A 384 -1.40 38.59 8.93
C ASP A 384 -2.04 38.94 10.28
N VAL A 385 -1.23 38.97 11.32
CA VAL A 385 -1.59 39.49 12.64
C VAL A 385 -0.86 40.81 12.81
N GLU A 386 -1.62 41.92 12.80
CA GLU A 386 -1.19 43.21 13.35
C GLU A 386 -1.14 43.19 14.88
#